data_AF-A0A9E9P3H5-F1
#
_entry.id   AF-A0A9E9P3H5-F1
#
_cell.length_a   1.000
_cell.length_b   1.000
_cell.length_c   1.000
_cell.angle_alpha   90.00
_cell.angle_beta   90.00
_cell.angle_gamma   90.00
#
_symmetry.space_group_name_H-M   'P 1'
#
loop_
_entity.id
_entity.type
_entity.pdbx_description
1 polymer ?
#
loop_
_entity_poly.entity_id
_entity_poly.type
_entity_poly.pdbx_seq_one_letter_code
_entity_poly.pdbx_strand_id
1 'polypeptide(L)'
;MFSPGFINAYHQLSYDHKGSLTILTCPKAEYGDKDPRQRYDQRQDRLSGCRRFTRLHFHQDRDTETLAFNELRHLVGATSMVGPDGAPGFVRNFGVGNNEALREGLKSRRVIVDAFPLGDTGCKHQVGNGDKYPTHPDKASVKGAVYIAPVAAGLDRQARNEYLNLSSDKGGRVNMLGRHTGFVHLMALLPQDVKAFAQSGSTSLLGELAVVYAFNENLPKKAAFSDREIWRMVTANPARLLDVSRQLGDIRTGIVADLALFRKRENISYRLSCGDNGRS
;
A
#
# COMPACT_ATOMS: atom_id res chain seq x y z
N MET A 1 -19.40 1.45 -17.10
CA MET A 1 -19.12 0.25 -16.28
C MET A 1 -19.43 0.61 -14.84
N PHE A 2 -20.19 -0.25 -14.16
CA PHE A 2 -20.46 -0.14 -12.72
C PHE A 2 -19.51 -1.07 -11.96
N SER A 3 -19.00 -0.59 -10.83
CA SER A 3 -18.15 -1.34 -9.92
C SER A 3 -18.54 -0.99 -8.48
N PRO A 4 -18.35 -1.87 -7.49
CA PRO A 4 -18.21 -1.45 -6.10
C PRO A 4 -17.17 -0.34 -6.00
N GLY A 5 -17.35 0.56 -5.05
CA GLY A 5 -16.34 1.54 -4.67
C GLY A 5 -15.05 0.83 -4.27
N PHE A 6 -13.91 1.35 -4.72
CA PHE A 6 -12.63 0.74 -4.38
C PHE A 6 -12.25 1.05 -2.93
N ILE A 7 -11.51 0.12 -2.33
CA ILE A 7 -11.00 0.22 -0.97
C ILE A 7 -9.48 0.32 -1.04
N ASN A 8 -8.93 1.48 -0.69
CA ASN A 8 -7.49 1.66 -0.55
C ASN A 8 -7.02 1.14 0.81
N ALA A 9 -6.60 -0.12 0.87
CA ALA A 9 -6.35 -0.81 2.13
C ALA A 9 -5.04 -0.40 2.86
N TYR A 10 -4.26 0.52 2.31
CA TYR A 10 -3.16 1.15 3.04
C TYR A 10 -2.76 2.48 2.38
N HIS A 11 -2.74 3.56 3.17
CA HIS A 11 -2.38 4.88 2.68
C HIS A 11 -1.71 5.75 3.76
N GLN A 12 -0.92 6.73 3.33
CA GLN A 12 -0.18 7.66 4.19
C GLN A 12 -0.58 9.12 3.90
N LEU A 13 -1.85 9.44 4.17
CA LEU A 13 -2.52 10.68 3.74
C LEU A 13 -1.79 11.98 4.09
N SER A 14 -1.14 12.04 5.26
CA SER A 14 -0.43 13.24 5.70
C SER A 14 0.82 13.58 4.87
N TYR A 15 1.27 12.66 4.02
CA TYR A 15 2.42 12.85 3.14
C TYR A 15 2.03 13.24 1.70
N ASP A 16 0.73 13.30 1.39
CA ASP A 16 0.19 13.44 0.03
C ASP A 16 -0.11 14.90 -0.38
N HIS A 17 0.20 15.87 0.49
CA HIS A 17 -0.13 17.28 0.31
C HIS A 17 0.64 17.94 -0.83
N LYS A 18 1.80 17.38 -1.17
CA LYS A 18 2.44 17.64 -2.46
C LYS A 18 1.78 16.69 -3.45
N GLY A 19 1.30 17.24 -4.58
CA GLY A 19 0.78 16.49 -5.73
C GLY A 19 1.60 15.23 -6.06
N SER A 20 1.10 14.37 -6.98
CA SER A 20 2.00 13.45 -7.70
C SER A 20 3.28 14.20 -7.94
N LEU A 21 4.38 13.64 -7.43
CA LEU A 21 5.71 14.19 -7.59
C LEU A 21 5.83 14.84 -8.96
N THR A 22 6.54 15.96 -8.96
CA THR A 22 7.44 16.54 -9.96
C THR A 22 8.24 15.51 -10.80
N ILE A 23 7.58 14.45 -11.24
CA ILE A 23 7.95 13.42 -12.21
C ILE A 23 7.29 13.76 -13.56
N LEU A 24 6.29 14.65 -13.59
CA LEU A 24 5.81 15.28 -14.84
C LEU A 24 6.39 16.68 -15.08
N THR A 25 7.00 17.29 -14.08
CA THR A 25 7.83 18.49 -14.21
C THR A 25 9.02 18.28 -13.29
N CYS A 26 10.22 18.13 -13.83
CA CYS A 26 11.45 18.02 -13.03
C CYS A 26 12.02 19.42 -12.73
N PRO A 27 11.62 20.18 -11.69
CA PRO A 27 12.46 21.25 -11.22
C PRO A 27 13.60 20.62 -10.40
N LYS A 28 14.83 20.80 -10.90
CA LYS A 28 16.12 20.51 -10.24
C LYS A 28 16.18 20.92 -8.76
N ALA A 29 15.32 21.83 -8.29
CA ALA A 29 15.38 22.43 -6.97
C ALA A 29 15.14 21.45 -5.80
N GLU A 30 14.28 20.42 -5.94
CA GLU A 30 14.05 19.45 -4.85
C GLU A 30 14.99 18.24 -4.89
N TYR A 31 15.56 17.91 -6.06
CA TYR A 31 16.45 16.76 -6.26
C TYR A 31 17.95 17.12 -6.35
N GLY A 32 18.32 18.40 -6.53
CA GLY A 32 19.71 18.76 -6.84
C GLY A 32 20.22 18.01 -8.08
N ASP A 33 21.47 17.53 -8.03
CA ASP A 33 22.11 16.74 -9.10
C ASP A 33 21.75 15.24 -9.10
N LYS A 34 20.69 14.81 -8.39
CA LYS A 34 20.38 13.39 -8.17
C LYS A 34 19.52 12.80 -9.29
N ASP A 35 19.79 11.54 -9.68
CA ASP A 35 19.06 10.83 -10.74
C ASP A 35 17.62 10.49 -10.31
N PRO A 36 16.58 11.06 -10.94
CA PRO A 36 15.18 10.78 -10.60
C PRO A 36 14.76 9.34 -10.93
N ARG A 37 15.60 8.57 -11.64
CA ARG A 37 15.37 7.15 -11.97
C ARG A 37 16.00 6.20 -10.95
N GLN A 38 16.64 6.70 -9.90
CA GLN A 38 17.27 5.86 -8.88
C GLN A 38 16.24 4.93 -8.23
N ARG A 39 16.45 3.62 -8.38
CA ARG A 39 15.68 2.58 -7.70
C ARG A 39 16.34 2.26 -6.36
N TYR A 40 15.52 1.94 -5.36
CA TYR A 40 15.97 1.64 -4.00
C TYR A 40 15.75 0.15 -3.71
N ASP A 41 16.75 -0.48 -3.11
CA ASP A 41 16.74 -1.93 -2.89
C ASP A 41 16.10 -2.31 -1.55
N GLN A 42 16.00 -1.37 -0.61
CA GLN A 42 15.24 -1.48 0.65
C GLN A 42 14.78 -0.10 1.15
N ARG A 43 13.66 -0.03 1.89
CA ARG A 43 13.03 1.25 2.30
C ARG A 43 13.96 2.26 2.99
N GLN A 44 14.92 1.82 3.82
CA GLN A 44 15.83 2.72 4.52
C GLN A 44 16.82 3.41 3.58
N ASP A 45 17.04 2.89 2.38
CA ASP A 45 17.86 3.57 1.37
C ASP A 45 17.27 4.94 1.02
N ARG A 46 15.96 5.01 0.77
CA ARG A 46 15.27 6.28 0.48
C ARG A 46 14.95 7.08 1.73
N LEU A 47 14.62 6.43 2.85
CA LEU A 47 14.23 7.13 4.10
C LEU A 47 15.44 7.75 4.82
N SER A 48 16.58 7.05 4.80
CA SER A 48 17.77 7.37 5.61
C SER A 48 19.03 7.59 4.79
N GLY A 49 19.01 7.40 3.46
CA GLY A 49 20.20 7.58 2.60
C GLY A 49 21.23 6.47 2.76
N CYS A 50 20.79 5.26 3.09
CA CYS A 50 21.68 4.12 3.33
C CYS A 50 22.37 3.67 2.05
N ARG A 51 23.51 2.96 2.20
CA ARG A 51 24.25 2.36 1.07
C ARG A 51 24.54 3.32 -0.08
N ARG A 52 24.75 4.60 0.25
CA ARG A 52 25.02 5.71 -0.68
C ARG A 52 23.85 6.07 -1.61
N PHE A 53 22.64 5.57 -1.31
CA PHE A 53 21.43 6.02 -2.01
C PHE A 53 21.05 7.44 -1.60
N THR A 54 20.32 8.11 -2.50
CA THR A 54 19.74 9.41 -2.22
C THR A 54 18.71 9.32 -1.10
N ARG A 55 18.92 10.06 -0.01
CA ARG A 55 17.85 10.29 0.96
C ARG A 55 16.78 11.20 0.35
N LEU A 56 15.52 10.80 0.47
CA LEU A 56 14.34 11.59 0.15
C LEU A 56 13.79 12.23 1.42
N HIS A 57 13.35 13.48 1.31
CA HIS A 57 12.74 14.22 2.39
C HIS A 57 11.22 14.19 2.24
N PHE A 58 10.54 13.67 3.25
CA PHE A 58 9.09 13.58 3.29
C PHE A 58 8.59 14.54 4.36
N HIS A 59 7.88 15.57 3.94
CA HIS A 59 7.19 16.46 4.87
C HIS A 59 5.82 15.84 5.19
N GLN A 60 5.41 15.96 6.45
CA GLN A 60 4.05 15.65 6.87
C GLN A 60 3.27 16.94 7.02
N ASP A 61 2.02 16.90 6.61
CA ASP A 61 1.02 17.92 6.90
C ASP A 61 -0.25 17.21 7.38
N ARG A 62 -0.75 17.64 8.55
CA ARG A 62 -1.93 17.08 9.21
C ARG A 62 -3.03 18.11 9.41
N ASP A 63 -2.90 19.28 8.79
CA ASP A 63 -3.96 20.27 8.81
C ASP A 63 -5.21 19.68 8.15
N THR A 64 -6.37 19.88 8.77
CA THR A 64 -7.64 19.26 8.34
C THR A 64 -7.96 19.56 6.89
N GLU A 65 -7.70 20.80 6.43
CA GLU A 65 -7.92 21.22 5.04
C GLU A 65 -7.00 20.45 4.08
N THR A 66 -5.73 20.25 4.45
CA THR A 66 -4.77 19.47 3.67
C THR A 66 -5.18 18.00 3.60
N LEU A 67 -5.59 17.40 4.72
CA LEU A 67 -6.06 16.01 4.75
C LEU A 67 -7.33 15.83 3.90
N ALA A 68 -8.29 16.75 4.03
CA ALA A 68 -9.51 16.74 3.22
C ALA A 68 -9.21 16.89 1.72
N PHE A 69 -8.26 17.77 1.36
CA PHE A 69 -7.81 17.90 -0.03
C PHE A 69 -7.17 16.61 -0.56
N ASN A 70 -6.35 15.93 0.26
CA ASN A 70 -5.75 14.66 -0.12
C ASN A 70 -6.79 13.54 -0.25
N GLU A 71 -7.83 13.53 0.59
CA GLU A 71 -8.97 12.61 0.47
C GLU A 71 -9.80 12.88 -0.79
N LEU A 72 -10.00 14.14 -1.19
CA LEU A 72 -10.68 14.48 -2.43
C LEU A 72 -9.96 13.87 -3.65
N ARG A 73 -8.62 13.86 -3.64
CA ARG A 73 -7.83 13.20 -4.70
C ARG A 73 -8.03 11.69 -4.71
N HIS A 74 -8.27 11.09 -3.56
CA HIS A 74 -8.58 9.67 -3.42
C HIS A 74 -9.98 9.31 -3.98
N LEU A 75 -10.97 10.20 -3.85
CA LEU A 75 -12.35 9.96 -4.32
C LEU A 75 -12.45 9.72 -5.83
N VAL A 76 -11.44 10.08 -6.63
CA VAL A 76 -11.37 9.73 -8.06
C VAL A 76 -11.23 8.21 -8.27
N GLY A 77 -10.76 7.48 -7.26
CA GLY A 77 -10.53 6.03 -7.34
C GLY A 77 -11.18 5.21 -6.23
N ALA A 78 -11.24 5.68 -4.99
CA ALA A 78 -11.64 4.90 -3.82
C ALA A 78 -12.67 5.61 -2.94
N THR A 79 -13.59 4.84 -2.38
CA THR A 79 -14.66 5.33 -1.48
C THR A 79 -14.39 5.03 -0.01
N SER A 80 -13.38 4.20 0.27
CA SER A 80 -12.90 3.91 1.63
C SER A 80 -11.39 3.64 1.63
N MET A 81 -10.75 3.84 2.78
CA MET A 81 -9.32 3.63 2.95
C MET A 81 -8.91 3.11 4.32
N VAL A 82 -7.64 2.77 4.46
CA VAL A 82 -6.96 2.53 5.74
C VAL A 82 -5.75 3.44 5.79
N GLY A 83 -5.77 4.44 6.66
CA GLY A 83 -4.62 5.31 6.90
C GLY A 83 -4.60 5.86 8.32
N PRO A 84 -3.45 6.39 8.77
CA PRO A 84 -3.27 6.88 10.14
C PRO A 84 -3.99 8.20 10.43
N ASP A 85 -4.27 9.00 9.39
CA ASP A 85 -4.86 10.33 9.45
C ASP A 85 -6.08 10.41 8.51
N GLY A 86 -6.95 11.41 8.70
CA GLY A 86 -8.10 11.65 7.82
C GLY A 86 -8.96 12.82 8.28
N ALA A 87 -9.91 13.21 7.44
CA ALA A 87 -10.93 14.21 7.72
C ALA A 87 -12.34 13.59 7.64
N PRO A 88 -13.32 14.08 8.42
CA PRO A 88 -14.70 13.59 8.29
C PRO A 88 -15.34 14.10 7.00
N GLY A 89 -16.18 13.27 6.36
CA GLY A 89 -17.08 13.68 5.29
C GLY A 89 -16.63 13.39 3.85
N PHE A 90 -15.48 12.75 3.63
CA PHE A 90 -15.00 12.40 2.30
C PHE A 90 -14.76 10.89 2.13
N VAL A 91 -13.57 10.39 2.46
CA VAL A 91 -13.22 8.98 2.30
C VAL A 91 -13.34 8.29 3.65
N ARG A 92 -14.19 7.26 3.75
CA ARG A 92 -14.35 6.50 5.00
C ARG A 92 -13.05 5.78 5.35
N ASN A 93 -12.51 6.06 6.52
CA ASN A 93 -11.19 5.57 6.94
C ASN A 93 -11.30 4.56 8.10
N PHE A 94 -10.89 3.33 7.84
CA PHE A 94 -10.84 2.25 8.83
C PHE A 94 -9.57 2.25 9.69
N GLY A 95 -8.51 2.96 9.26
CA GLY A 95 -7.15 2.87 9.81
C GLY A 95 -6.87 3.72 11.06
N VAL A 96 -7.80 4.59 11.48
CA VAL A 96 -7.62 5.52 12.61
C VAL A 96 -7.87 4.89 14.00
N GLY A 97 -7.48 3.63 14.16
CA GLY A 97 -7.58 2.91 15.43
C GLY A 97 -9.02 2.84 15.97
N ASN A 98 -9.26 3.49 17.11
CA ASN A 98 -10.56 3.50 17.79
C ASN A 98 -11.46 4.67 17.38
N ASN A 99 -10.98 5.60 16.54
CA ASN A 99 -11.80 6.72 16.09
C ASN A 99 -12.81 6.24 15.03
N GLU A 100 -13.97 5.78 15.47
CA GLU A 100 -15.01 5.30 14.57
C GLU A 100 -15.69 6.43 13.77
N ALA A 101 -15.49 7.71 14.13
CA ALA A 101 -16.16 8.83 13.48
C ALA A 101 -15.82 8.90 11.98
N LEU A 102 -14.57 8.58 11.62
CA LEU A 102 -14.13 8.59 10.21
C LEU A 102 -14.61 7.38 9.41
N ARG A 103 -15.30 6.42 10.04
CA ARG A 103 -15.92 5.28 9.34
C ARG A 103 -17.33 5.61 8.85
N GLU A 104 -17.89 6.74 9.26
CA GLU A 104 -19.20 7.25 8.82
C GLU A 104 -20.32 6.19 8.91
N GLY A 105 -20.38 5.49 10.04
CA GLY A 105 -21.38 4.47 10.33
C GLY A 105 -20.99 3.04 9.95
N LEU A 106 -19.91 2.84 9.19
CA LEU A 106 -19.40 1.50 8.89
C LEU A 106 -18.79 0.83 10.11
N LYS A 107 -19.08 -0.46 10.26
CA LYS A 107 -18.58 -1.30 11.36
C LYS A 107 -17.44 -2.18 10.87
N SER A 108 -16.34 -2.18 11.58
CA SER A 108 -15.21 -3.06 11.31
C SER A 108 -14.59 -3.51 12.62
N ARG A 109 -13.73 -4.52 12.55
CA ARG A 109 -12.75 -4.74 13.61
C ARG A 109 -11.87 -3.50 13.74
N ARG A 110 -11.25 -3.33 14.92
CA ARG A 110 -10.13 -2.39 15.08
C ARG A 110 -9.06 -2.73 14.06
N VAL A 111 -8.58 -1.74 13.31
CA VAL A 111 -7.47 -1.89 12.37
C VAL A 111 -6.23 -1.29 13.01
N ILE A 112 -5.15 -2.07 13.05
CA ILE A 112 -3.85 -1.65 13.55
C ILE A 112 -2.92 -1.59 12.35
N VAL A 113 -2.47 -0.39 12.03
CA VAL A 113 -1.48 -0.15 10.99
C VAL A 113 -0.13 0.05 11.67
N ASP A 114 0.76 -0.92 11.52
CA ASP A 114 2.10 -0.89 12.08
C ASP A 114 3.10 -0.50 10.99
N ALA A 115 3.47 0.78 10.95
CA ALA A 115 4.32 1.34 9.89
C ALA A 115 5.76 0.82 9.93
N PHE A 116 6.27 0.47 11.12
CA PHE A 116 7.63 -0.01 11.34
C PHE A 116 7.62 -1.16 12.35
N PRO A 117 7.05 -2.33 11.97
CA PRO A 117 6.78 -3.43 12.91
C PRO A 117 8.04 -4.03 13.52
N LEU A 118 9.19 -3.79 12.88
CA LEU A 118 10.49 -4.28 13.32
C LEU A 118 11.34 -3.19 13.99
N GLY A 119 10.82 -1.97 14.15
CA GLY A 119 11.56 -0.83 14.70
C GLY A 119 12.80 -0.46 13.88
N ASP A 120 12.83 -0.82 12.60
CA ASP A 120 14.01 -0.86 11.74
C ASP A 120 14.34 0.50 11.08
N THR A 121 14.14 1.60 11.80
CA THR A 121 14.42 2.95 11.32
C THR A 121 15.92 3.24 11.32
N GLY A 122 16.48 3.63 10.18
CA GLY A 122 17.89 3.98 10.04
C GLY A 122 18.78 2.83 9.54
N CYS A 123 19.95 3.20 9.01
CA CYS A 123 20.79 2.29 8.22
C CYS A 123 21.35 1.09 8.98
N LYS A 124 21.52 1.21 10.29
CA LYS A 124 21.99 0.11 11.14
C LYS A 124 21.01 -1.07 11.23
N HIS A 125 19.77 -0.89 10.79
CA HIS A 125 18.72 -1.91 10.85
C HIS A 125 18.38 -2.54 9.49
N GLN A 126 19.26 -2.37 8.49
CA GLN A 126 19.21 -3.13 7.24
C GLN A 126 19.75 -4.56 7.43
N VAL A 127 19.00 -5.36 8.17
CA VAL A 127 19.37 -6.71 8.59
C VAL A 127 19.10 -7.70 7.44
N GLY A 128 20.17 -8.25 6.83
CA GLY A 128 20.05 -9.16 5.69
C GLY A 128 19.73 -10.62 6.03
N ASN A 129 19.86 -11.02 7.30
CA ASN A 129 19.55 -12.35 7.80
C ASN A 129 19.39 -12.34 9.32
N GLY A 130 18.70 -13.35 9.85
CA GLY A 130 18.44 -13.51 11.28
C GLY A 130 17.26 -12.64 11.73
N ASP A 131 17.30 -12.26 12.99
CA ASP A 131 16.18 -11.70 13.77
C ASP A 131 16.60 -10.53 14.68
N LYS A 132 17.77 -9.94 14.43
CA LYS A 132 18.34 -8.84 15.22
C LYS A 132 17.73 -7.48 14.89
N TYR A 133 16.41 -7.43 14.72
CA TYR A 133 15.67 -6.18 14.61
C TYR A 133 15.43 -5.58 16.01
N PRO A 134 15.30 -4.24 16.14
CA PRO A 134 15.04 -3.59 17.43
C PRO A 134 13.79 -4.08 18.16
N THR A 135 12.73 -4.38 17.42
CA THR A 135 11.45 -4.84 17.99
C THR A 135 10.82 -5.90 17.10
N HIS A 136 9.84 -6.62 17.66
CA HIS A 136 8.87 -7.44 16.93
C HIS A 136 7.47 -7.17 17.49
N PRO A 137 6.42 -7.29 16.67
CA PRO A 137 5.06 -7.08 17.13
C PRO A 137 4.63 -8.17 18.13
N ASP A 138 3.83 -7.78 19.11
CA ASP A 138 3.22 -8.72 20.05
C ASP A 138 1.85 -9.21 19.52
N LYS A 139 1.71 -10.54 19.35
CA LYS A 139 0.45 -11.17 18.90
C LYS A 139 -0.72 -10.86 19.84
N ALA A 140 -0.48 -10.71 21.14
CA ALA A 140 -1.54 -10.41 22.09
C ALA A 140 -2.10 -9.00 21.88
N SER A 141 -1.24 -8.02 21.59
CA SER A 141 -1.64 -6.63 21.33
C SER A 141 -2.59 -6.44 20.13
N VAL A 142 -2.51 -7.35 19.14
CA VAL A 142 -3.32 -7.32 17.91
C VAL A 142 -4.48 -8.32 17.93
N LYS A 143 -4.72 -9.01 19.05
CA LYS A 143 -5.78 -10.02 19.16
C LYS A 143 -7.16 -9.41 18.84
N GLY A 144 -7.89 -10.04 17.93
CA GLY A 144 -9.21 -9.59 17.48
C GLY A 144 -9.21 -8.38 16.54
N ALA A 145 -8.04 -7.78 16.27
CA ALA A 145 -7.86 -6.69 15.33
C ALA A 145 -7.55 -7.21 13.92
N VAL A 146 -7.62 -6.32 12.94
CA VAL A 146 -6.96 -6.48 11.63
C VAL A 146 -5.59 -5.86 11.75
N TYR A 147 -4.53 -6.61 11.45
CA TYR A 147 -3.15 -6.15 11.54
C TYR A 147 -2.61 -5.89 10.12
N ILE A 148 -2.12 -4.68 9.87
CA ILE A 148 -1.58 -4.27 8.58
C ILE A 148 -0.16 -3.76 8.77
N ALA A 149 0.79 -4.32 8.02
CA ALA A 149 2.20 -3.98 8.15
C ALA A 149 2.91 -3.90 6.79
N PRO A 150 3.66 -2.82 6.49
CA PRO A 150 4.55 -2.76 5.34
C PRO A 150 5.84 -3.56 5.58
N VAL A 151 6.09 -4.55 4.71
CA VAL A 151 7.31 -5.37 4.75
C VAL A 151 7.78 -5.74 3.35
N ALA A 152 9.07 -6.01 3.21
CA ALA A 152 9.69 -6.31 1.93
C ALA A 152 9.46 -5.21 0.89
N ALA A 153 9.59 -3.96 1.34
CA ALA A 153 9.60 -2.77 0.51
C ALA A 153 10.99 -2.59 -0.12
N GLY A 154 11.23 -3.29 -1.22
CA GLY A 154 12.54 -3.36 -1.87
C GLY A 154 12.71 -4.64 -2.68
N LEU A 155 13.94 -4.93 -3.13
CA LEU A 155 14.23 -6.05 -4.02
C LEU A 155 15.29 -7.02 -3.45
N ASP A 156 15.96 -6.64 -2.37
CA ASP A 156 17.10 -7.39 -1.86
C ASP A 156 16.77 -8.29 -0.66
N ARG A 157 17.81 -8.97 -0.15
CA ARG A 157 17.71 -9.87 1.00
C ARG A 157 17.33 -9.13 2.29
N GLN A 158 17.69 -7.86 2.46
CA GLN A 158 17.35 -7.06 3.64
C GLN A 158 15.85 -6.77 3.65
N ALA A 159 15.30 -6.36 2.50
CA ALA A 159 13.87 -6.21 2.32
C ALA A 159 13.14 -7.54 2.57
N ARG A 160 13.61 -8.63 1.97
CA ARG A 160 13.01 -9.97 2.19
C ARG A 160 13.04 -10.39 3.66
N ASN A 161 14.11 -10.10 4.38
CA ASN A 161 14.28 -10.52 5.77
C ASN A 161 13.25 -9.88 6.71
N GLU A 162 12.70 -8.71 6.37
CA GLU A 162 11.57 -8.10 7.09
C GLU A 162 10.35 -9.04 7.08
N TYR A 163 9.99 -9.55 5.90
CA TYR A 163 8.90 -10.52 5.76
C TYR A 163 9.19 -11.81 6.54
N LEU A 164 10.42 -12.34 6.44
CA LEU A 164 10.78 -13.58 7.14
C LEU A 164 10.63 -13.45 8.66
N ASN A 165 10.88 -12.26 9.21
CA ASN A 165 10.73 -11.97 10.64
C ASN A 165 9.30 -11.87 11.12
N LEU A 166 8.36 -11.61 10.21
CA LEU A 166 6.92 -11.56 10.48
C LEU A 166 6.14 -12.79 9.99
N SER A 167 6.82 -13.80 9.41
CA SER A 167 6.18 -14.96 8.77
C SER A 167 6.68 -16.32 9.26
N SER A 168 7.54 -16.33 10.28
CA SER A 168 8.05 -17.56 10.88
C SER A 168 8.27 -17.39 12.37
N ASP A 169 8.15 -18.47 13.14
CA ASP A 169 8.51 -18.52 14.55
C ASP A 169 9.94 -19.09 14.74
N LYS A 170 10.80 -18.94 13.72
CA LYS A 170 12.19 -19.43 13.77
C LYS A 170 13.07 -18.44 14.54
N GLY A 171 13.72 -18.89 15.62
CA GLY A 171 14.54 -18.01 16.45
C GLY A 171 13.67 -17.02 17.22
N GLY A 172 14.10 -15.77 17.33
CA GLY A 172 13.36 -14.65 17.94
C GLY A 172 12.35 -13.98 17.01
N ARG A 173 11.97 -14.63 15.90
CA ARG A 173 10.97 -14.11 14.95
C ARG A 173 9.54 -14.33 15.46
N VAL A 174 8.59 -13.61 14.87
CA VAL A 174 7.17 -13.72 15.23
C VAL A 174 6.35 -14.00 13.98
N ASN A 175 5.62 -15.12 13.93
CA ASN A 175 4.72 -15.38 12.80
C ASN A 175 3.38 -14.65 12.95
N MET A 176 3.21 -13.56 12.20
CA MET A 176 2.00 -12.72 12.16
C MET A 176 1.03 -13.14 11.05
N LEU A 177 1.33 -14.17 10.26
CA LEU A 177 0.48 -14.59 9.17
C LEU A 177 -0.90 -15.07 9.65
N GLY A 178 -1.96 -14.69 8.94
CA GLY A 178 -3.32 -15.14 9.24
C GLY A 178 -4.41 -14.37 8.50
N ARG A 179 -5.67 -14.83 8.67
CA ARG A 179 -6.86 -14.32 7.95
C ARG A 179 -7.14 -12.82 8.11
N HIS A 180 -6.67 -12.19 9.20
CA HIS A 180 -6.84 -10.75 9.46
C HIS A 180 -5.51 -10.00 9.42
N THR A 181 -4.53 -10.55 8.68
CA THR A 181 -3.23 -9.91 8.48
C THR A 181 -3.10 -9.46 7.03
N GLY A 182 -2.83 -8.16 6.84
CA GLY A 182 -2.51 -7.55 5.57
C GLY A 182 -1.03 -7.17 5.52
N PHE A 183 -0.29 -7.61 4.50
CA PHE A 183 1.06 -7.09 4.26
C PHE A 183 1.10 -6.21 3.02
N VAL A 184 1.82 -5.09 3.14
CA VAL A 184 1.98 -4.08 2.09
C VAL A 184 3.37 -4.21 1.47
N HIS A 185 3.49 -3.95 0.17
CA HIS A 185 4.68 -4.08 -0.67
C HIS A 185 5.01 -5.52 -1.09
N LEU A 186 5.61 -6.35 -0.23
CA LEU A 186 5.94 -7.74 -0.58
C LEU A 186 6.77 -7.92 -1.87
N MET A 187 7.61 -6.94 -2.22
CA MET A 187 8.34 -6.91 -3.50
C MET A 187 9.53 -7.88 -3.54
N ALA A 188 10.13 -8.18 -2.39
CA ALA A 188 11.32 -9.04 -2.28
C ALA A 188 11.00 -10.52 -1.98
N LEU A 189 9.74 -10.96 -2.16
CA LEU A 189 9.34 -12.33 -1.85
C LEU A 189 9.83 -13.32 -2.92
N LEU A 190 10.22 -14.52 -2.46
CA LEU A 190 10.52 -15.66 -3.33
C LEU A 190 9.28 -16.58 -3.49
N PRO A 191 9.26 -17.49 -4.49
CA PRO A 191 8.11 -18.37 -4.72
C PRO A 191 7.66 -19.17 -3.48
N GLN A 192 8.59 -19.64 -2.66
CA GLN A 192 8.28 -20.32 -1.40
C GLN A 192 7.62 -19.40 -0.36
N ASP A 193 7.99 -18.11 -0.35
CA ASP A 193 7.42 -17.13 0.56
C ASP A 193 5.98 -16.84 0.16
N VAL A 194 5.73 -16.67 -1.14
CA VAL A 194 4.38 -16.48 -1.71
C VAL A 194 3.48 -17.67 -1.38
N LYS A 195 4.00 -18.90 -1.50
CA LYS A 195 3.24 -20.12 -1.14
C LYS A 195 2.83 -20.10 0.33
N ALA A 196 3.77 -19.84 1.25
CA ALA A 196 3.48 -19.77 2.68
C ALA A 196 2.50 -18.63 3.01
N PHE A 197 2.67 -17.46 2.41
CA PHE A 197 1.78 -16.31 2.54
C PHE A 197 0.36 -16.65 2.12
N ALA A 198 0.18 -17.22 0.92
CA ALA A 198 -1.13 -17.59 0.39
C ALA A 198 -1.83 -18.66 1.26
N GLN A 199 -1.09 -19.67 1.72
CA GLN A 199 -1.61 -20.75 2.57
C GLN A 199 -2.10 -20.25 3.94
N SER A 200 -1.53 -19.16 4.45
CA SER A 200 -1.92 -18.58 5.73
C SER A 200 -3.27 -17.85 5.72
N GLY A 201 -3.79 -17.55 4.52
CA GLY A 201 -4.98 -16.69 4.36
C GLY A 201 -4.71 -15.20 4.59
N SER A 202 -3.44 -14.79 4.73
CA SER A 202 -3.05 -13.37 4.73
C SER A 202 -3.36 -12.72 3.38
N THR A 203 -3.58 -11.40 3.40
CA THR A 203 -3.93 -10.63 2.19
C THR A 203 -2.80 -9.68 1.81
N SER A 204 -2.39 -9.67 0.53
CA SER A 204 -1.47 -8.66 0.01
C SER A 204 -2.25 -7.40 -0.34
N LEU A 205 -1.76 -6.24 0.07
CA LEU A 205 -2.43 -4.94 -0.10
C LEU A 205 -1.84 -4.08 -1.21
N LEU A 206 -1.43 -4.70 -2.32
CA LEU A 206 -0.85 -3.97 -3.44
C LEU A 206 -1.90 -3.12 -4.19
N GLY A 207 -1.94 -1.82 -3.86
CA GLY A 207 -2.23 -0.75 -4.81
C GLY A 207 -0.93 -0.44 -5.57
N GLU A 208 -0.91 -0.32 -6.89
CA GLU A 208 -1.86 0.46 -7.67
C GLU A 208 -2.32 -0.34 -8.90
N LEU A 209 -3.62 -0.27 -9.23
CA LEU A 209 -4.17 -0.89 -10.44
C LEU A 209 -3.35 -0.56 -11.69
N ALA A 210 -2.85 0.68 -11.79
CA ALA A 210 -1.99 1.13 -12.88
C ALA A 210 -0.64 0.41 -12.93
N VAL A 211 -0.02 0.15 -11.77
CA VAL A 211 1.24 -0.61 -11.67
C VAL A 211 1.01 -2.07 -12.03
N VAL A 212 -0.09 -2.68 -11.57
CA VAL A 212 -0.43 -4.08 -11.92
C VAL A 212 -0.79 -4.22 -13.40
N TYR A 213 -1.52 -3.26 -13.95
CA TYR A 213 -1.87 -3.22 -15.36
C TYR A 213 -0.64 -3.02 -16.24
N ALA A 214 0.22 -2.05 -15.93
CA ALA A 214 1.49 -1.83 -16.62
C ALA A 214 2.44 -3.03 -16.47
N PHE A 215 2.46 -3.70 -15.31
CA PHE A 215 3.20 -4.94 -15.13
C PHE A 215 2.68 -6.06 -16.04
N ASN A 216 1.37 -6.25 -16.10
CA ASN A 216 0.73 -7.24 -16.98
C ASN A 216 0.99 -6.97 -18.48
N GLU A 217 1.00 -5.71 -18.91
CA GLU A 217 1.27 -5.33 -20.31
C GLU A 217 2.73 -5.56 -20.72
N ASN A 218 3.67 -5.49 -19.77
CA ASN A 218 5.10 -5.62 -20.03
C ASN A 218 5.68 -7.03 -19.80
N LEU A 219 4.84 -8.02 -19.46
CA LEU A 219 5.30 -9.40 -19.30
C LEU A 219 5.43 -10.11 -20.67
N PRO A 220 6.59 -10.74 -20.96
CA PRO A 220 6.85 -11.35 -22.26
C PRO A 220 5.97 -12.55 -22.61
N LYS A 221 5.15 -13.10 -21.69
CA LYS A 221 4.13 -14.14 -21.96
C LYS A 221 3.00 -14.10 -20.93
N LYS A 222 1.75 -13.92 -21.40
CA LYS A 222 0.46 -13.90 -20.66
C LYS A 222 0.39 -12.93 -19.46
N ALA A 223 -0.72 -12.20 -19.36
CA ALA A 223 -1.02 -11.40 -18.17
C ALA A 223 -0.96 -12.30 -16.91
N ALA A 224 -0.24 -11.85 -15.88
CA ALA A 224 -0.10 -12.59 -14.62
C ALA A 224 -1.41 -12.64 -13.82
N PHE A 225 -2.28 -11.65 -14.03
CA PHE A 225 -3.60 -11.53 -13.40
C PHE A 225 -4.67 -11.21 -14.43
N SER A 226 -5.86 -11.78 -14.28
CA SER A 226 -7.06 -11.37 -15.02
C SER A 226 -7.61 -10.03 -14.50
N ASP A 227 -8.36 -9.31 -15.32
CA ASP A 227 -9.08 -8.09 -14.92
C ASP A 227 -9.95 -8.30 -13.68
N ARG A 228 -10.56 -9.49 -13.56
CA ARG A 228 -11.36 -9.86 -12.40
C ARG A 228 -10.52 -9.99 -11.14
N GLU A 229 -9.32 -10.58 -11.23
CA GLU A 229 -8.41 -10.69 -10.08
C GLU A 229 -7.92 -9.31 -9.64
N ILE A 230 -7.53 -8.48 -10.59
CA ILE A 230 -7.13 -7.08 -10.37
C ILE A 230 -8.25 -6.29 -9.71
N TRP A 231 -9.48 -6.38 -10.23
CA TRP A 231 -10.65 -5.73 -9.65
C TRP A 231 -10.94 -6.22 -8.23
N ARG A 232 -10.81 -7.51 -7.95
CA ARG A 232 -11.00 -8.06 -6.60
C ARG A 232 -9.93 -7.59 -5.62
N MET A 233 -8.71 -7.28 -6.06
CA MET A 233 -7.63 -6.74 -5.21
C MET A 233 -8.00 -5.39 -4.60
N VAL A 234 -8.87 -4.61 -5.24
CA VAL A 234 -9.29 -3.28 -4.76
C VAL A 234 -10.75 -3.22 -4.32
N THR A 235 -11.47 -4.34 -4.29
CA THR A 235 -12.88 -4.42 -3.87
C THR A 235 -13.09 -5.53 -2.83
N ALA A 236 -13.37 -6.75 -3.28
CA ALA A 236 -13.77 -7.85 -2.42
C ALA A 236 -12.67 -8.35 -1.47
N ASN A 237 -11.40 -8.32 -1.88
CA ASN A 237 -10.29 -8.79 -1.05
C ASN A 237 -10.03 -7.87 0.16
N PRO A 238 -9.87 -6.55 0.00
CA PRO A 238 -9.72 -5.66 1.15
C PRO A 238 -10.98 -5.63 2.02
N ALA A 239 -12.17 -5.77 1.44
CA ALA A 239 -13.40 -5.91 2.22
C ALA A 239 -13.43 -7.19 3.10
N ARG A 240 -12.83 -8.30 2.64
CA ARG A 240 -12.67 -9.52 3.43
C ARG A 240 -11.61 -9.37 4.52
N LEU A 241 -10.47 -8.75 4.20
CA LEU A 241 -9.42 -8.48 5.18
C LEU A 241 -9.96 -7.65 6.36
N LEU A 242 -10.70 -6.59 6.04
CA LEU A 242 -11.25 -5.65 7.02
C LEU A 242 -12.49 -6.18 7.75
N ASP A 243 -12.97 -7.39 7.40
CA ASP A 243 -14.21 -7.99 7.91
C ASP A 243 -15.46 -7.13 7.63
N VAL A 244 -15.47 -6.42 6.50
CA VAL A 244 -16.56 -5.51 6.07
C VAL A 244 -17.28 -5.98 4.80
N SER A 245 -17.02 -7.20 4.32
CA SER A 245 -17.70 -7.79 3.14
C SER A 245 -19.24 -7.88 3.25
N ARG A 246 -19.77 -7.74 4.47
CA ARG A 246 -21.22 -7.62 4.73
C ARG A 246 -21.77 -6.20 4.52
N GLN A 247 -20.92 -5.21 4.31
CA GLN A 247 -21.26 -3.80 4.17
C GLN A 247 -20.74 -3.20 2.87
N LEU A 248 -19.59 -3.67 2.35
CA LEU A 248 -18.87 -3.09 1.21
C LEU A 248 -18.13 -4.13 0.36
N GLY A 249 -17.63 -3.68 -0.80
CA GLY A 249 -16.71 -4.42 -1.66
C GLY A 249 -17.36 -5.37 -2.66
N ASP A 250 -18.68 -5.27 -2.86
CA ASP A 250 -19.45 -6.05 -3.82
C ASP A 250 -20.68 -5.24 -4.31
N ILE A 251 -21.38 -5.71 -5.35
CA ILE A 251 -22.68 -5.18 -5.80
C ILE A 251 -23.73 -6.27 -5.55
N ARG A 252 -24.44 -6.18 -4.43
CA ARG A 252 -25.52 -7.10 -4.07
C ARG A 252 -26.52 -6.43 -3.14
N THR A 253 -27.67 -7.05 -2.94
CA THR A 253 -28.69 -6.53 -2.02
C THR A 253 -28.21 -6.59 -0.55
N GLY A 254 -28.68 -5.62 0.25
CA GLY A 254 -28.44 -5.57 1.70
C GLY A 254 -27.08 -5.03 2.15
N ILE A 255 -26.34 -4.34 1.27
CA ILE A 255 -25.07 -3.65 1.61
C ILE A 255 -25.13 -2.18 1.20
N VAL A 256 -24.15 -1.38 1.63
CA VAL A 256 -24.06 0.04 1.27
C VAL A 256 -23.79 0.17 -0.24
N ALA A 257 -24.49 1.09 -0.90
CA ALA A 257 -24.37 1.35 -2.33
C ALA A 257 -23.11 2.16 -2.67
N ASP A 258 -21.97 1.65 -2.26
CA ASP A 258 -20.65 2.17 -2.62
C ASP A 258 -20.34 1.77 -4.05
N LEU A 259 -20.45 2.73 -4.98
CA LEU A 259 -20.30 2.46 -6.40
C LEU A 259 -19.30 3.43 -7.05
N ALA A 260 -18.44 2.89 -7.90
CA ALA A 260 -17.61 3.64 -8.83
C ALA A 260 -18.18 3.48 -10.25
N LEU A 261 -18.44 4.61 -10.91
CA LEU A 261 -18.97 4.67 -12.27
C LEU A 261 -17.86 5.07 -13.23
N PHE A 262 -17.50 4.16 -14.12
CA PHE A 262 -16.51 4.42 -15.16
C PHE A 262 -17.19 4.60 -16.50
N ARG A 263 -16.92 5.73 -17.17
CA ARG A 263 -17.30 5.91 -18.57
C ARG A 263 -16.33 5.11 -19.44
N LYS A 264 -16.86 4.16 -20.23
CA LYS A 264 -16.09 3.54 -21.31
C LYS A 264 -15.77 4.65 -22.31
N ARG A 265 -14.49 4.97 -22.50
CA ARG A 265 -14.03 5.81 -23.60
C ARG A 265 -13.40 4.87 -24.62
N GLU A 266 -13.92 4.89 -25.84
CA GLU A 266 -13.26 4.23 -26.97
C GLU A 266 -12.12 5.15 -27.40
N ASN A 267 -10.90 4.61 -27.43
CA ASN A 267 -9.63 5.32 -27.66
C ASN A 267 -9.29 6.40 -26.61
N ILE A 268 -8.51 6.02 -25.60
CA ILE A 268 -7.62 6.97 -24.93
C ILE A 268 -6.19 6.52 -25.15
N SER A 269 -5.51 7.15 -26.10
CA SER A 269 -4.05 7.15 -26.13
C SER A 269 -3.55 8.02 -24.99
N TYR A 270 -3.35 7.46 -23.79
CA TYR A 270 -2.42 8.07 -22.84
C TYR A 270 -1.00 7.75 -23.31
N ARG A 271 -0.52 8.46 -24.34
CA ARG A 271 0.93 8.58 -24.55
C ARG A 271 1.43 9.58 -23.53
N LEU A 272 1.98 9.08 -22.43
CA LEU A 272 3.00 9.82 -21.69
C LEU A 272 4.25 9.82 -22.58
N SER A 273 4.33 10.77 -23.52
CA SER A 273 5.53 10.96 -24.34
C SER A 273 6.59 11.67 -23.50
N CYS A 274 7.51 10.92 -22.90
CA CYS A 274 8.81 11.45 -22.53
C CYS A 274 9.69 11.45 -23.79
N GLY A 275 9.65 12.55 -24.54
CA GLY A 275 10.68 12.94 -25.52
C GLY A 275 10.93 12.00 -26.72
N ASP A 276 10.23 12.23 -27.82
CA ASP A 276 10.88 12.21 -29.14
C ASP A 276 11.33 13.65 -29.43
N ASN A 277 12.55 13.99 -29.00
CA ASN A 277 13.22 15.15 -29.56
C ASN A 277 13.69 14.75 -30.95
N GLY A 278 13.04 15.31 -31.96
CA GLY A 278 13.31 15.05 -33.36
C GLY A 278 14.80 15.00 -33.68
N ARG A 279 15.18 13.93 -34.37
CA ARG A 279 16.32 13.92 -35.28
C ARG A 279 15.75 13.68 -36.69
N SER A 280 15.49 14.78 -37.37
CA SER A 280 15.77 14.90 -38.80
C SER A 280 17.28 14.97 -38.99
#